data_AF-A0A2N9N7D2-F1
#
_entry.id   AF-A0A2N9N7D2-F1
#
_cell.length_a   1.000
_cell.length_b   1.000
_cell.length_c   1.000
_cell.angle_alpha   90.00
_cell.angle_beta   90.00
_cell.angle_gamma   90.00
#
_symmetry.space_group_name_H-M   'P 1'
#
loop_
_entity.id
_entity.type
_entity.pdbx_description
1 polymer ?
#
loop_
_entity_poly.entity_id
_entity_poly.type
_entity_poly.pdbx_seq_one_letter_code
_entity_poly.pdbx_strand_id
1 'polypeptide(L)'
;MIFYTIHIELDPPGLVPTGGSFGNIVYRPALLRVQAGDMVRWTCQHPFVVVFKDQTPFEAVEINSQLISGVSETGSYTIQNVKGQFHYAVAIWNGTNVFADVACPRISVN
;
A
#
# COMPACT_ATOMS: atom_id res chain seq x y z
N MET A 1 0.22 9.14 -18.38
CA MET A 1 1.10 8.25 -17.61
C MET A 1 1.77 9.07 -16.54
N ILE A 2 1.22 9.00 -15.33
CA ILE A 2 1.78 9.60 -14.12
C ILE A 2 2.29 8.47 -13.22
N PHE A 3 3.36 8.73 -12.49
CA PHE A 3 3.94 7.81 -11.53
C PHE A 3 3.58 8.22 -10.10
N TYR A 4 2.97 7.31 -9.35
CA TYR A 4 2.55 7.52 -7.98
C TYR A 4 3.34 6.62 -7.02
N THR A 5 3.65 7.17 -5.85
CA THR A 5 4.21 6.41 -4.72
C THR A 5 3.26 6.52 -3.54
N ILE A 6 2.88 5.38 -2.97
CA ILE A 6 2.17 5.31 -1.70
C ILE A 6 3.21 5.01 -0.62
N HIS A 7 3.33 5.91 0.36
CA HIS A 7 4.19 5.71 1.51
C HIS A 7 3.42 5.00 2.62
N ILE A 8 4.01 3.93 3.16
CA ILE A 8 3.50 3.14 4.27
C ILE A 8 4.42 3.39 5.47
N GLU A 9 3.84 3.80 6.59
CA GLU A 9 4.56 4.08 7.83
C GLU A 9 3.99 3.21 8.95
N LEU A 10 4.87 2.64 9.78
CA LEU A 10 4.45 2.09 11.08
C LEU A 10 4.37 3.25 12.08
N ASP A 11 3.17 3.55 12.56
CA ASP A 11 2.97 4.54 13.63
C ASP A 11 3.56 3.98 14.94
N PRO A 12 4.44 4.71 15.64
CA PRO A 12 4.95 4.26 16.93
C PRO A 12 3.79 4.03 17.92
N PRO A 13 3.84 2.96 18.74
CA PRO A 13 2.83 2.72 19.76
C PRO A 13 2.78 3.90 20.74
N GLY A 14 1.70 4.68 20.71
CA GLY A 14 1.46 5.78 21.66
C GLY A 14 0.90 7.08 21.10
N LEU A 15 0.74 7.22 19.78
CA LEU A 15 0.21 8.44 19.16
C LEU A 15 -1.00 8.14 18.25
N VAL A 16 -2.05 7.50 18.77
CA VAL A 16 -3.33 7.46 18.06
C VAL A 16 -4.15 8.69 18.49
N PRO A 17 -4.12 9.84 17.79
CA PRO A 17 -5.16 10.83 17.94
C PRO A 17 -6.48 10.19 17.53
N THR A 18 -7.50 10.37 18.36
CA THR A 18 -8.89 9.99 18.11
C THR A 18 -9.30 10.37 16.68
N GLY A 19 -9.29 9.40 15.75
CA GLY A 19 -9.92 9.58 14.43
C GLY A 19 -9.21 9.06 13.18
N GLY A 20 -8.24 8.12 13.22
CA GLY A 20 -7.60 7.72 11.95
C GLY A 20 -6.89 6.38 11.79
N SER A 21 -6.63 5.57 12.83
CA SER A 21 -6.02 4.24 12.61
C SER A 21 -6.61 3.20 13.55
N PHE A 22 -7.01 2.06 12.97
CA PHE A 22 -7.19 0.82 13.70
C PHE A 22 -5.99 -0.05 13.35
N GLY A 23 -4.89 0.13 14.09
CA GLY A 23 -3.64 -0.58 13.83
C GLY A 23 -2.52 0.39 13.48
N ASN A 24 -1.29 0.02 13.82
CA ASN A 24 -0.11 0.87 13.78
C ASN A 24 0.39 1.19 12.36
N ILE A 25 -0.46 1.29 11.34
CA ILE A 25 -0.07 1.48 9.92
C ILE A 25 -0.77 2.71 9.32
N VAL A 26 0.02 3.59 8.70
CA VAL A 26 -0.46 4.82 8.03
C VAL A 26 -0.10 4.78 6.54
N TYR A 27 -1.04 5.20 5.69
CA TYR A 27 -0.87 5.27 4.23
C TYR A 27 -0.92 6.71 3.74
N ARG A 28 0.04 7.10 2.89
CA ARG A 28 0.11 8.44 2.31
C ARG A 28 0.33 8.34 0.79
N PRO A 29 -0.72 8.57 -0.04
CA PRO A 29 -2.12 8.79 0.34
C PRO A 29 -2.83 7.49 0.74
N ALA A 30 -3.85 7.58 1.60
CA ALA A 30 -4.73 6.46 1.94
C ALA A 30 -5.77 6.14 0.85
N LEU A 31 -6.16 7.15 0.07
CA LEU A 31 -6.97 7.02 -1.15
C LEU A 31 -6.17 7.60 -2.31
N LEU A 32 -5.79 6.74 -3.25
CA LEU A 32 -5.14 7.15 -4.49
C LEU A 32 -6.14 7.15 -5.65
N ARG A 33 -6.21 8.23 -6.43
CA ARG A 33 -7.03 8.31 -7.65
C ARG A 33 -6.11 8.28 -8.87
N VAL A 34 -6.39 7.39 -9.81
CA VAL A 34 -5.54 7.10 -10.98
C VAL A 34 -6.38 6.82 -12.23
N GLN A 35 -5.72 6.71 -13.37
CA GLN A 35 -6.30 6.29 -14.65
C GLN A 35 -5.51 5.12 -15.25
N ALA A 36 -6.10 4.45 -16.25
CA ALA A 36 -5.43 3.40 -16.99
C ALA A 36 -4.09 3.89 -17.59
N GLY A 37 -3.04 3.09 -17.43
CA GLY A 37 -1.68 3.42 -17.87
C GLY A 37 -0.86 4.26 -16.90
N ASP A 38 -1.42 4.71 -15.77
CA ASP A 38 -0.62 5.25 -14.67
C ASP A 38 0.16 4.14 -13.96
N MET A 39 1.21 4.51 -13.22
CA MET A 39 2.06 3.56 -12.50
C MET A 39 2.00 3.83 -11.00
N VAL A 40 1.98 2.76 -10.19
CA VAL A 40 1.95 2.83 -8.74
C VAL A 40 3.06 1.97 -8.15
N ARG A 41 3.71 2.47 -7.11
CA ARG A 41 4.55 1.67 -6.21
C ARG A 41 4.25 2.00 -4.75
N TRP A 42 4.69 1.14 -3.85
CA TRP A 42 4.64 1.34 -2.41
C TRP A 42 6.05 1.40 -1.83
N THR A 43 6.20 2.13 -0.73
CA THR A 43 7.46 2.21 0.02
C THR A 43 7.19 2.14 1.52
N CYS A 44 8.11 1.55 2.27
CA CYS A 44 8.09 1.46 3.73
C CYS A 44 9.52 1.39 4.28
N GLN A 45 9.74 1.76 5.54
CA GLN A 45 11.03 1.54 6.20
C GLN A 45 11.30 0.06 6.53
N HIS A 46 10.26 -0.76 6.52
CA HIS A 46 10.29 -2.17 6.89
C HIS A 46 9.81 -3.04 5.74
N PRO A 47 10.30 -4.29 5.58
CA PRO A 47 9.76 -5.24 4.63
C PRO A 47 8.24 -5.37 4.77
N PHE A 48 7.54 -5.43 3.65
CA PHE A 48 6.09 -5.55 3.60
C PHE A 48 5.57 -6.31 2.38
N VAL A 49 4.29 -6.67 2.44
CA VAL A 49 3.51 -7.25 1.34
C VAL A 49 2.18 -6.51 1.22
N VAL A 50 1.73 -6.28 -0.01
CA VAL A 50 0.43 -5.69 -0.35
C VAL A 50 -0.45 -6.78 -0.94
N VAL A 51 -1.67 -6.94 -0.42
CA VAL A 51 -2.62 -7.96 -0.88
C VAL A 51 -3.97 -7.33 -1.17
N PHE A 52 -4.54 -7.61 -2.34
CA PHE A 52 -5.87 -7.11 -2.73
C PHE A 52 -6.99 -8.08 -2.30
N LYS A 53 -8.12 -7.53 -1.83
CA LYS A 53 -9.18 -8.33 -1.17
C LYS A 53 -10.00 -9.21 -2.12
N ASP A 54 -10.15 -8.84 -3.39
CA ASP A 54 -10.98 -9.58 -4.36
C ASP A 54 -10.47 -9.39 -5.79
N GLN A 55 -10.27 -8.11 -6.16
CA GLN A 55 -9.79 -7.69 -7.47
C GLN A 55 -8.65 -6.69 -7.29
N THR A 56 -7.81 -6.60 -8.31
CA THR A 56 -6.64 -5.74 -8.39
C THR A 56 -6.72 -4.94 -9.69
N PRO A 57 -6.26 -3.67 -9.73
CA PRO A 57 -6.11 -2.93 -10.97
C PRO A 57 -4.80 -3.30 -11.70
N PHE A 58 -4.12 -4.37 -11.27
CA PHE A 58 -2.83 -4.84 -11.78
C PHE A 58 -2.91 -6.31 -12.19
N GLU A 59 -1.87 -6.84 -12.83
CA GLU A 59 -1.73 -8.28 -13.12
C GLU A 59 -1.33 -9.12 -11.89
N ALA A 60 -1.15 -8.48 -10.73
CA ALA A 60 -0.72 -9.12 -9.49
C ALA A 60 -1.73 -8.87 -8.36
N VAL A 61 -2.12 -9.94 -7.67
CA VAL A 61 -3.00 -9.91 -6.49
C VAL A 61 -2.20 -9.72 -5.20
N GLU A 62 -0.95 -10.20 -5.20
CA GLU A 62 0.01 -10.06 -4.10
C GLU A 62 1.28 -9.40 -4.62
N ILE A 63 1.76 -8.39 -3.90
CA ILE A 63 2.92 -7.59 -4.27
C ILE A 63 3.89 -7.58 -3.09
N ASN A 64 5.03 -8.23 -3.27
CA ASN A 64 6.09 -8.28 -2.27
C ASN A 64 7.07 -7.11 -2.45
N SER A 65 7.45 -6.50 -1.34
CA SER A 65 8.50 -5.50 -1.34
C SER A 65 9.90 -6.14 -1.45
N GLN A 66 10.88 -5.32 -1.80
CA GLN A 66 12.29 -5.64 -1.83
C GLN A 66 13.05 -4.53 -1.11
N LEU A 67 14.17 -4.87 -0.46
CA LEU A 67 15.02 -3.88 0.17
C LEU A 67 15.96 -3.25 -0.86
N ILE A 68 15.77 -1.96 -1.16
CA ILE A 68 16.55 -1.20 -2.13
C ILE A 68 17.10 0.04 -1.43
N SER A 69 18.43 0.14 -1.36
CA SER A 69 19.11 1.30 -0.75
C SER A 69 18.66 1.62 0.68
N GLY A 70 18.33 0.60 1.47
CA GLY A 70 17.91 0.76 2.87
C GLY A 70 16.43 1.11 3.06
N VAL A 71 15.65 1.20 1.99
CA VAL A 71 14.19 1.38 2.02
C VAL A 71 13.54 0.14 1.42
N SER A 72 12.45 -0.33 2.02
CA SER A 72 11.65 -1.37 1.42
C SER A 72 10.71 -0.76 0.39
N GLU A 73 10.75 -1.23 -0.84
CA GLU A 73 9.87 -0.75 -1.91
C GLU A 73 9.42 -1.88 -2.83
N THR A 74 8.29 -1.68 -3.50
CA THR A 74 7.82 -2.62 -4.51
C THR A 74 8.39 -2.27 -5.88
N GLY A 75 8.25 -3.18 -6.84
CA GLY A 75 8.28 -2.81 -8.25
C GLY A 75 7.20 -1.77 -8.59
N SER A 76 7.24 -1.26 -9.82
CA SER A 76 6.20 -0.35 -10.31
C SER A 76 5.16 -1.13 -11.10
N TYR A 77 3.88 -0.88 -10.81
CA TYR A 77 2.76 -1.61 -11.39
C TYR A 77 1.89 -0.66 -12.21
N THR A 78 1.64 -1.04 -13.46
CA THR A 78 0.80 -0.26 -14.39
C THR A 78 -0.67 -0.57 -14.15
N ILE A 79 -1.48 0.49 -14.01
CA ILE A 79 -2.93 0.41 -13.87
C ILE A 79 -3.53 -0.11 -15.18
N GLN A 80 -4.24 -1.23 -15.10
CA GLN A 80 -4.96 -1.82 -16.22
C GLN A 80 -6.19 -0.99 -16.60
N ASN A 81 -6.73 -1.26 -17.79
CA ASN A 81 -7.96 -0.63 -18.27
C ASN A 81 -9.21 -1.20 -17.58
N VAL A 82 -9.33 -0.96 -16.28
CA VAL A 82 -10.43 -1.35 -15.40
C VAL A 82 -10.96 -0.13 -14.66
N LYS A 83 -12.21 -0.16 -14.22
CA LYS A 83 -12.81 0.91 -13.41
C LYS A 83 -13.29 0.36 -12.08
N GLY A 84 -13.14 1.13 -11.02
CA GLY A 84 -13.66 0.74 -9.71
C GLY A 84 -12.82 1.20 -8.52
N GLN A 85 -13.15 0.62 -7.37
CA GLN A 85 -12.47 0.84 -6.10
C GLN A 85 -11.79 -0.46 -5.69
N PHE A 86 -10.47 -0.44 -5.58
CA PHE A 86 -9.66 -1.60 -5.29
C PHE A 86 -9.09 -1.47 -3.88
N HIS A 87 -9.53 -2.37 -3.01
CA HIS A 87 -9.13 -2.41 -1.61
C HIS A 87 -7.96 -3.36 -1.43
N TYR A 88 -6.96 -2.90 -0.68
CA TYR A 88 -5.82 -3.73 -0.31
C TYR A 88 -5.56 -3.68 1.19
N ALA A 89 -4.80 -4.66 1.66
CA ALA A 89 -4.24 -4.74 3.00
C ALA A 89 -2.72 -4.80 2.91
N VAL A 90 -2.05 -4.45 4.01
CA VAL A 90 -0.59 -4.54 4.12
C VAL A 90 -0.22 -5.33 5.36
N ALA A 91 0.75 -6.22 5.21
CA ALA A 91 1.48 -6.81 6.33
C ALA A 91 2.95 -6.36 6.29
N ILE A 92 3.48 -5.96 7.44
CA ILE A 92 4.80 -5.36 7.61
C ILE A 92 5.60 -6.17 8.64
N TRP A 93 6.84 -6.50 8.31
CA TRP A 93 7.78 -7.20 9.19
C TRP A 93 8.76 -6.22 9.82
N ASN A 94 8.72 -6.09 11.15
CA ASN A 94 9.68 -5.29 11.92
C ASN A 94 10.38 -6.18 12.95
N GLY A 95 11.56 -6.68 12.58
CA GLY A 95 12.29 -7.67 13.38
C GLY A 95 11.49 -8.97 13.50
N THR A 96 11.12 -9.35 14.72
CA THR A 96 10.30 -10.55 15.00
C THR A 96 8.80 -10.28 15.00
N ASN A 97 8.38 -9.03 14.85
CA ASN A 97 6.97 -8.64 14.91
C ASN A 97 6.38 -8.51 13.51
N VAL A 98 5.14 -8.95 13.35
CA VAL A 98 4.33 -8.73 12.14
C VAL A 98 3.17 -7.83 12.50
N PHE A 99 3.07 -6.71 11.77
CA PHE A 99 1.94 -5.80 11.86
C PHE A 99 1.11 -5.99 10.60
N ALA A 100 -0.15 -6.35 10.76
CA ALA A 100 -1.09 -6.47 9.66
C ALA A 100 -2.25 -5.52 9.92
N ASP A 101 -2.67 -4.83 8.86
CA ASP A 101 -3.75 -3.86 8.94
C ASP A 101 -4.98 -4.32 8.15
N VAL A 102 -6.15 -4.02 8.72
CA VAL A 102 -7.47 -4.17 8.11
C VAL A 102 -8.10 -2.83 7.73
N ALA A 103 -7.39 -1.70 7.87
CA ALA A 103 -7.90 -0.34 7.62
C ALA A 103 -8.25 -0.05 6.15
N CYS A 104 -8.09 -1.02 5.25
CA CYS A 104 -8.65 -1.01 3.89
C CYS A 104 -8.35 0.28 3.09
N PRO A 105 -7.08 0.68 2.92
CA PRO A 105 -6.70 1.70 1.93
C PRO A 105 -7.17 1.32 0.52
N ARG A 106 -7.28 2.31 -0.36
CA ARG A 106 -7.97 2.14 -1.65
C ARG A 106 -7.29 2.83 -2.82
N ILE A 107 -7.36 2.19 -3.98
CA ILE A 107 -7.06 2.77 -5.28
C ILE A 107 -8.38 2.92 -6.05
N SER A 108 -8.65 4.13 -6.53
CA SER A 108 -9.81 4.48 -7.35
C SER A 108 -9.35 4.67 -8.79
N VAL A 109 -9.79 3.80 -9.70
CA VAL A 109 -9.50 3.92 -11.14
C VAL A 109 -10.71 4.49 -11.87
N ASN A 110 -10.52 5.61 -12.57
CA ASN A 110 -11.56 6.31 -13.32
C ASN A 110 -11.53 6.00 -14.83
#